data_AF-A0A2V6XAB6-F1
#
_entry.id   AF-A0A2V6XAB6-F1
#
_cell.length_a   1.000
_cell.length_b   1.000
_cell.length_c   1.000
_cell.angle_alpha   90.00
_cell.angle_beta   90.00
_cell.angle_gamma   90.00
#
_symmetry.space_group_name_H-M   'P 1'
#
loop_
_entity.id
_entity.type
_entity.pdbx_description
1 polymer ?
#
loop_
_entity_poly.entity_id
_entity_poly.type
_entity_poly.pdbx_seq_one_letter_code
_entity_poly.pdbx_strand_id
1 'polypeptide(L)'
;TDTNSGLVPGAVSLTVGRTTVSSASWTVGDSNYLGTEANLGFTWRFAPNAAFDLVGAWLFAGAALDTAECIGGAPGSCAGGTVVRKDAHDAYTLAARVRLAF
;
A
#
# COMPACT_ATOMS: atom_id res chain seq x y z
N THR A 1 -0.90 5.50 9.82
CA THR A 1 -0.71 6.96 9.92
C THR A 1 0.75 7.18 10.21
N ASP A 2 1.52 7.68 9.25
CA ASP A 2 2.94 7.98 9.48
C ASP A 2 3.06 9.48 9.80
N THR A 3 3.44 9.79 11.03
CA THR A 3 3.29 11.12 11.65
C THR A 3 4.65 11.74 11.99
N ASN A 4 5.68 11.56 11.16
CA ASN A 4 6.99 12.17 11.42
C ASN A 4 7.72 12.62 10.14
N SER A 5 7.17 13.62 9.44
CA SER A 5 7.91 14.38 8.43
C SER A 5 8.23 15.78 8.95
N GLY A 6 9.24 15.87 9.82
CA GLY A 6 9.83 17.15 10.23
C GLY A 6 11.02 17.50 9.34
N LEU A 7 10.98 18.65 8.66
CA LEU A 7 12.12 19.21 7.93
C LEU A 7 12.96 20.07 8.89
N VAL A 8 14.23 19.71 9.10
CA VAL A 8 15.19 20.54 9.85
C VAL A 8 15.88 21.49 8.86
N PRO A 9 15.71 22.82 8.96
CA PRO A 9 16.39 23.76 8.08
C PRO A 9 17.84 23.95 8.53
N GLY A 10 18.81 23.62 7.68
CA GLY A 10 20.17 24.18 7.78
C GLY A 10 21.34 23.25 8.13
N ALA A 11 21.18 21.93 8.15
CA ALA A 11 22.31 21.00 8.23
C ALA A 11 22.25 20.01 7.07
N VAL A 12 23.41 19.69 6.48
CA VAL A 12 23.70 18.63 5.49
C VAL A 12 22.49 17.73 5.27
N SER A 13 21.89 17.81 4.07
CA SER A 13 20.65 17.13 3.65
C SER A 13 20.75 15.60 3.72
N LEU A 14 20.86 15.06 4.93
CA LEU A 14 20.53 13.70 5.31
C LEU A 14 19.07 13.70 5.73
N THR A 15 18.19 14.23 4.88
CA THR A 15 16.81 13.80 4.92
C THR A 15 16.87 12.33 4.53
N VAL A 16 16.65 11.42 5.49
CA VAL A 16 16.17 10.06 5.18
C VAL A 16 14.72 10.21 4.71
N GLY A 17 14.56 10.96 3.62
CA GLY A 17 13.34 11.21 2.91
C GLY A 17 13.48 10.42 1.63
N ARG A 18 12.51 9.54 1.38
CA ARG A 18 12.37 8.77 0.15
C ARG A 18 12.76 9.62 -1.07
N THR A 19 13.89 9.30 -1.70
CA THR A 19 14.36 10.02 -2.89
C THR A 19 13.90 9.32 -4.16
N THR A 20 13.26 10.08 -5.06
CA THR A 20 12.83 9.62 -6.38
C THR A 20 14.04 9.24 -7.23
N VAL A 21 14.11 8.00 -7.69
CA VAL A 21 15.23 7.50 -8.53
C VAL A 21 14.97 7.76 -10.02
N SER A 22 13.70 7.87 -10.41
CA SER A 22 13.24 8.19 -11.75
C SER A 22 11.85 8.83 -11.68
N SER A 23 11.35 9.37 -12.80
CA SER A 23 9.98 9.91 -12.88
C SER A 23 8.89 8.86 -12.63
N ALA A 24 9.24 7.57 -12.58
CA ALA A 24 8.33 6.46 -12.35
C ALA A 24 8.58 5.70 -11.04
N SER A 25 9.52 6.14 -10.19
CA SER A 25 9.97 5.38 -9.01
C SER A 25 8.90 5.08 -7.97
N TRP A 26 7.73 5.72 -8.06
CA TRP A 26 6.59 5.55 -7.16
C TRP A 26 5.29 5.16 -7.89
N THR A 27 5.32 5.06 -9.21
CA THR A 27 4.12 4.93 -10.04
C THR A 27 4.15 3.71 -10.95
N VAL A 28 5.30 3.07 -11.15
CA VAL A 28 5.45 1.87 -11.99
C VAL A 28 6.34 0.87 -11.27
N GLY A 29 5.76 -0.26 -10.82
CA GLY A 29 6.52 -1.44 -10.39
C GLY A 29 6.93 -2.31 -11.57
N ASP A 30 7.66 -3.40 -11.31
CA ASP A 30 8.28 -4.24 -12.35
C ASP A 30 7.26 -5.08 -13.16
N SER A 31 5.96 -4.97 -12.87
CA SER A 31 4.87 -5.69 -13.53
C SER A 31 3.60 -4.84 -13.63
N ASN A 32 2.73 -5.15 -14.60
CA ASN A 32 1.37 -4.61 -14.67
C ASN A 32 0.34 -5.47 -13.91
N TYR A 33 0.79 -6.57 -13.30
CA TYR A 33 -0.07 -7.51 -12.59
C TYR A 33 -0.14 -7.17 -11.09
N LEU A 34 -1.27 -6.58 -10.67
CA LEU A 34 -1.51 -6.15 -9.29
C LEU A 34 -1.55 -7.30 -8.28
N GLY A 35 -1.99 -8.48 -8.70
CA GLY A 35 -2.15 -9.63 -7.81
C GLY A 35 -3.39 -10.46 -8.06
N THR A 36 -3.61 -11.44 -7.18
CA THR A 36 -4.85 -12.23 -7.11
C THR A 36 -5.62 -11.82 -5.87
N GLU A 37 -6.93 -11.61 -5.99
CA GLU A 37 -7.79 -11.31 -4.85
C GLU A 37 -8.76 -12.46 -4.56
N ALA A 38 -8.88 -12.85 -3.29
CA ALA A 38 -9.86 -13.80 -2.79
C ALA A 38 -10.89 -13.09 -1.92
N ASN A 39 -12.17 -13.32 -2.20
CA ASN A 39 -13.29 -12.73 -1.48
C ASN A 39 -14.13 -13.83 -0.83
N LEU A 40 -14.45 -13.65 0.46
CA LEU A 40 -15.29 -14.55 1.24
C LEU A 40 -16.43 -13.76 1.87
N GLY A 41 -17.65 -14.27 1.73
CA GLY A 41 -18.87 -13.65 2.25
C GLY A 41 -19.68 -14.61 3.10
N PHE A 42 -20.21 -14.10 4.20
CA PHE A 42 -21.15 -14.76 5.08
C PHE A 42 -22.40 -13.90 5.26
N THR A 43 -23.57 -14.48 5.07
CA THR A 43 -24.85 -13.81 5.30
C THR A 43 -25.70 -14.66 6.25
N TRP A 44 -26.12 -14.06 7.36
CA TRP A 44 -27.01 -14.66 8.33
C TRP A 44 -28.33 -13.90 8.41
N ARG A 45 -29.42 -14.58 8.02
CA ARG A 45 -30.78 -14.06 8.19
C ARG A 45 -31.35 -14.63 9.48
N PHE A 46 -31.34 -13.84 10.54
CA PHE A 46 -31.88 -14.25 11.85
C PHE A 46 -33.36 -13.88 12.02
N ALA A 47 -33.90 -13.00 11.17
CA ALA A 47 -35.33 -12.70 11.10
C ALA A 47 -35.74 -12.42 9.63
N PRO A 48 -37.04 -12.49 9.28
CA PRO A 48 -37.51 -12.19 7.92
C PRO A 48 -37.11 -10.78 7.46
N ASN A 49 -37.07 -9.84 8.40
CA ASN A 49 -36.80 -8.43 8.19
C ASN A 49 -35.38 -7.99 8.59
N ALA A 50 -34.53 -8.91 9.06
CA ALA A 50 -33.18 -8.59 9.51
C ALA A 50 -32.13 -9.59 9.00
N ALA A 51 -31.04 -9.07 8.45
CA ALA A 51 -29.90 -9.86 8.00
C ALA A 51 -28.59 -9.21 8.42
N PHE A 52 -27.62 -10.04 8.79
CA PHE A 52 -26.23 -9.67 9.00
C PHE A 52 -25.39 -10.19 7.84
N ASP A 53 -24.59 -9.32 7.22
CA ASP A 53 -23.61 -9.67 6.20
C ASP A 53 -22.21 -9.38 6.72
N LEU A 54 -21.27 -10.28 6.46
CA LEU A 54 -19.85 -10.12 6.72
C LEU A 54 -19.10 -10.51 5.44
N VAL A 55 -18.26 -9.62 4.93
CA VAL A 55 -17.44 -9.85 3.73
C VAL A 55 -15.99 -9.53 4.06
N GLY A 56 -15.10 -10.47 3.76
CA GLY A 56 -13.66 -10.28 3.82
C GLY A 56 -13.04 -10.41 2.43
N ALA A 57 -12.05 -9.59 2.14
CA ALA A 57 -11.23 -9.68 0.94
C ALA A 57 -9.76 -9.79 1.32
N TRP A 58 -9.00 -10.59 0.58
CA TRP A 58 -7.55 -10.72 0.70
C TRP A 58 -6.92 -10.58 -0.69
N LEU A 59 -6.00 -9.63 -0.83
CA LEU A 59 -5.23 -9.40 -2.04
C LEU A 59 -3.81 -9.93 -1.83
N PHE A 60 -3.46 -10.97 -2.58
CA PHE A 60 -2.09 -11.44 -2.75
C PHE A 60 -1.39 -10.49 -3.72
N ALA A 61 -0.58 -9.56 -3.19
CA ALA A 61 -0.01 -8.49 -3.99
C ALA A 61 1.12 -9.02 -4.89
N GLY A 62 1.06 -8.69 -6.19
CA GLY A 62 2.11 -9.02 -7.14
C GLY A 62 3.21 -7.96 -7.19
N ALA A 63 4.26 -8.24 -7.97
CA ALA A 63 5.42 -7.35 -8.17
C ALA A 63 5.09 -5.97 -8.79
N ALA A 64 3.83 -5.72 -9.14
CA ALA A 64 3.39 -4.42 -9.66
C ALA A 64 3.43 -3.29 -8.63
N LEU A 65 3.39 -3.61 -7.33
CA LEU A 65 3.55 -2.63 -6.25
C LEU A 65 4.96 -2.62 -5.66
N ASP A 66 5.91 -3.34 -6.26
CA ASP A 66 7.31 -3.25 -5.83
C ASP A 66 7.82 -1.83 -6.06
N THR A 67 8.47 -1.26 -5.05
CA THR A 67 9.00 0.10 -5.11
C THR A 67 10.51 0.09 -4.95
N ALA A 68 11.18 1.01 -5.64
CA ALA A 68 12.62 1.20 -5.51
C ALA A 68 12.91 2.57 -4.92
N GLU A 69 13.60 2.62 -3.79
CA GLU A 69 14.06 3.86 -3.17
C GLU A 69 15.58 3.96 -3.21
N CYS A 70 16.11 5.17 -3.35
CA CYS A 70 17.54 5.40 -3.18
C CYS A 70 17.84 5.87 -1.74
N ILE A 71 18.85 5.28 -1.13
CA ILE A 71 19.35 5.65 0.19
C ILE A 71 20.73 6.31 0.02
N GLY A 72 20.87 7.53 0.56
CA GLY A 72 22.14 8.26 0.60
C GLY A 72 22.61 8.88 -0.73
N GLY A 73 21.80 8.83 -1.78
CA GLY A 73 22.10 9.44 -3.09
C GLY A 73 21.54 10.86 -3.25
N ALA A 74 22.00 11.56 -4.29
CA ALA A 74 21.50 12.88 -4.63
C ALA A 74 19.99 12.86 -4.98
N PRO A 75 19.21 13.91 -4.65
CA PRO A 75 17.80 14.00 -5.06
C PRO A 75 17.67 13.99 -6.60
N GLY A 76 16.80 13.13 -7.15
CA GLY A 76 16.56 13.03 -8.60
C GLY A 76 17.59 12.22 -9.38
N SER A 77 18.67 11.76 -8.75
CA SER A 77 19.63 10.81 -9.32
C SER A 77 20.28 9.99 -8.20
N CYS A 78 20.22 8.65 -8.22
CA CYS A 78 20.86 7.83 -7.19
C CYS A 78 22.41 7.79 -7.28
N ALA A 79 23.03 8.86 -7.77
CA ALA A 79 24.49 9.00 -7.83
C ALA A 79 25.07 9.04 -6.42
N GLY A 80 26.01 8.14 -6.14
CA GLY A 80 26.66 8.00 -4.82
C GLY A 80 25.79 7.34 -3.74
N GLY A 81 24.57 6.89 -4.07
CA GLY A 81 23.68 6.18 -3.17
C GLY A 81 23.48 4.71 -3.55
N THR A 82 22.71 4.00 -2.71
CA THR A 82 22.33 2.60 -2.95
C THR A 82 20.84 2.51 -3.26
N VAL A 83 20.49 1.82 -4.36
CA VAL A 83 19.09 1.51 -4.68
C VAL A 83 18.64 0.30 -3.85
N VAL A 84 17.60 0.48 -3.06
CA VAL A 84 16.96 -0.57 -2.26
C VAL A 84 15.58 -0.86 -2.84
N ARG A 85 15.31 -2.14 -3.10
CA ARG A 85 14.00 -2.63 -3.54
C ARG A 85 13.15 -2.99 -2.32
N LYS A 86 11.87 -2.65 -2.36
CA LYS A 86 10.86 -3.01 -1.38
C LYS A 86 9.79 -3.84 -2.05
N ASP A 87 9.58 -5.03 -1.53
CA ASP A 87 8.57 -5.96 -2.00
C ASP A 87 7.17 -5.45 -1.63
N ALA A 88 6.21 -5.68 -2.53
CA ALA A 88 4.81 -5.40 -2.30
C ALA A 88 4.26 -6.19 -1.09
N HIS A 89 3.37 -5.55 -0.32
CA HIS A 89 2.68 -6.19 0.80
C HIS A 89 1.25 -6.57 0.43
N ASP A 90 0.82 -7.73 0.90
CA ASP A 90 -0.57 -8.18 0.82
C ASP A 90 -1.51 -7.20 1.54
N ALA A 91 -2.73 -7.06 1.00
CA ALA A 91 -3.77 -6.21 1.59
C ALA A 91 -4.97 -7.05 1.99
N TYR A 92 -5.64 -6.68 3.07
CA TYR A 92 -6.88 -7.32 3.51
C TYR A 92 -7.93 -6.28 3.87
N THR A 93 -9.20 -6.59 3.62
CA THR A 93 -10.33 -5.76 4.01
C THR A 93 -11.43 -6.61 4.65
N LEU A 94 -12.17 -6.02 5.59
CA LEU A 94 -13.30 -6.66 6.25
C LEU A 94 -14.44 -5.64 6.38
N ALA A 95 -15.62 -6.02 5.91
CA ALA A 95 -16.82 -5.21 5.95
C ALA A 95 -17.96 -5.99 6.62
N ALA A 96 -18.63 -5.37 7.57
CA ALA A 96 -19.82 -5.91 8.22
C ALA A 96 -21.01 -4.97 7.96
N ARG A 97 -22.18 -5.53 7.64
CA ARG A 97 -23.40 -4.77 7.37
C ARG A 97 -24.61 -5.44 8.03
N VAL A 98 -25.48 -4.63 8.62
CA VAL A 98 -26.82 -5.05 9.06
C VAL A 98 -27.86 -4.48 8.08
N ARG A 99 -28.73 -5.33 7.55
CA ARG A 99 -29.87 -4.94 6.71
C ARG A 99 -31.17 -5.10 7.48
N LEU A 100 -31.94 -4.02 7.54
CA LEU A 100 -33.28 -3.99 8.11
C LEU A 100 -34.28 -3.61 7.01
N ALA A 101 -35.41 -4.32 6.94
CA ALA A 101 -36.56 -3.96 6.13
C ALA A 101 -37.77 -3.71 7.05
N PHE A 102 -38.63 -2.75 6.70
CA PHE A 102 -39.80 -2.36 7.48
C PHE A 102 -41.06 -2.38 6.62
#